data_AF-X1J7A4-F1
#
_entry.id   AF-X1J7A4-F1
#
_cell.length_a   1.000
_cell.length_b   1.000
_cell.length_c   1.000
_cell.angle_alpha   90.00
_cell.angle_beta   90.00
_cell.angle_gamma   90.00
#
_symmetry.space_group_name_H-M   'P 1'
#
loop_
_entity.id
_entity.type
_entity.pdbx_description
1 polymer ?
#
loop_
_entity_poly.entity_id
_entity_poly.type
_entity_poly.pdbx_seq_one_letter_code
_entity_poly.pdbx_strand_id
1 'polypeptide(L)'
;GLATNLEPPLAVDQHDFLAKLTNYTQDRVYKEKLNRIKGLLVEPDKARVTIELGNGIEAFNSVPTAIYSFLAQPDSFTQAVLYAISLGGDTDTIGAMTGAISGAYLGIESIPNIWKGKLENGFYIEELAERLWSLKS
;
A
#
# COMPACT_ATOMS: atom_id res chain seq x y z
N GLY A 1 3.08 1.75 -27.38
CA GLY A 1 4.28 2.54 -27.01
C GLY A 1 3.86 3.45 -25.88
N LEU A 2 4.62 3.63 -24.79
CA LEU A 2 6.07 3.73 -24.69
C LEU A 2 6.56 3.35 -23.27
N ALA A 3 7.76 2.76 -23.25
CA ALA A 3 8.85 2.92 -22.29
C ALA A 3 8.55 2.90 -20.77
N THR A 4 8.81 1.77 -20.14
CA THR A 4 9.49 1.73 -18.84
C THR A 4 10.83 0.99 -19.00
N ASN A 5 11.80 1.66 -19.65
CA ASN A 5 13.21 1.39 -19.43
C ASN A 5 13.65 2.12 -18.14
N LEU A 6 12.95 1.84 -17.05
CA LEU A 6 13.40 2.24 -15.73
C LEU A 6 14.04 1.01 -15.15
N GLU A 7 15.27 1.18 -14.68
CA GLU A 7 15.91 0.26 -13.74
C GLU A 7 14.88 -0.24 -12.73
N PRO A 8 14.98 -1.51 -12.25
CA PRO A 8 14.05 -2.00 -11.25
C PRO A 8 13.89 -0.94 -10.15
N PRO A 9 12.65 -0.64 -9.69
CA PRO A 9 12.44 0.38 -8.67
C PRO A 9 13.47 0.18 -7.57
N LEU A 10 14.30 1.20 -7.32
CA LEU A 10 15.26 1.17 -6.21
C LEU A 10 14.51 0.72 -4.98
N ALA A 11 14.87 -0.46 -4.43
CA ALA A 11 14.15 -1.11 -3.34
C ALA A 11 13.73 -0.09 -2.28
N VAL A 12 12.48 -0.17 -1.81
CA VAL A 12 11.95 0.80 -0.84
C VAL A 12 12.87 0.83 0.37
N ASP A 13 13.48 1.97 0.64
CA ASP A 13 14.04 2.23 1.96
C ASP A 13 12.88 2.45 2.93
N GLN A 14 12.47 1.36 3.59
CA GLN A 14 11.35 1.36 4.53
C GLN A 14 11.58 2.36 5.67
N HIS A 15 12.84 2.57 6.09
CA HIS A 15 13.18 3.50 7.16
C HIS A 15 13.00 4.94 6.72
N ASP A 16 13.55 5.33 5.56
CA ASP A 16 13.39 6.66 4.99
C ASP A 16 11.92 6.95 4.66
N PHE A 17 11.21 5.99 4.06
CA PHE A 17 9.79 6.12 3.76
C PHE A 17 8.95 6.40 5.01
N LEU A 18 9.14 5.61 6.08
CA LEU A 18 8.44 5.80 7.34
C LEU A 18 8.84 7.11 8.03
N ALA A 19 10.12 7.50 7.97
CA ALA A 19 10.59 8.75 8.55
C ALA A 19 9.91 9.95 7.88
N LYS A 20 9.89 9.98 6.54
CA LYS A 20 9.19 11.01 5.76
C LYS A 20 7.71 11.06 6.12
N LEU A 21 7.03 9.92 6.09
CA LEU A 21 5.59 9.86 6.38
C LEU A 21 5.27 10.32 7.81
N THR A 22 6.08 9.93 8.78
CA THR A 22 5.92 10.34 10.19
C THR A 22 6.13 11.85 10.36
N ASN A 23 7.07 12.45 9.62
CA ASN A 23 7.35 13.89 9.65
C ASN A 23 6.23 14.72 9.00
N TYR A 24 5.61 14.23 7.92
CA TYR A 24 4.47 14.89 7.27
C TYR A 24 3.18 14.79 8.08
N THR A 25 2.99 13.68 8.80
CA THR A 25 1.80 13.46 9.62
C THR A 25 1.75 14.45 10.77
N GLN A 26 0.59 15.05 11.05
CA GLN A 26 0.40 15.92 12.23
C GLN A 26 -0.36 15.21 13.36
N ASP A 27 -1.28 14.31 13.00
CA ASP A 27 -2.12 13.59 13.96
C ASP A 27 -1.29 12.64 14.84
N ARG A 28 -1.57 12.68 16.15
CA ARG A 28 -0.79 11.93 17.15
C ARG A 28 -1.05 10.43 17.07
N VAL A 29 -2.28 10.00 16.83
CA VAL A 29 -2.64 8.58 16.74
C VAL A 29 -1.94 7.95 15.54
N TYR A 30 -1.93 8.66 14.40
CA TYR A 30 -1.19 8.21 13.23
C TYR A 30 0.31 8.14 13.49
N LYS A 31 0.92 9.18 14.10
CA LYS A 31 2.35 9.13 14.46
C LYS A 31 2.70 7.95 15.35
N GLU A 32 1.90 7.70 16.39
CA GLU A 32 2.13 6.57 17.30
C GLU A 32 2.09 5.24 16.54
N LYS A 33 1.09 5.03 15.67
CA LYS A 33 0.98 3.80 14.88
C LYS A 33 2.08 3.67 13.83
N LEU A 34 2.43 4.74 13.11
CA LEU A 34 3.54 4.74 12.16
C LEU A 34 4.88 4.39 12.82
N ASN A 35 5.11 4.84 14.06
CA ASN A 35 6.30 4.47 14.81
C ASN A 35 6.33 2.97 15.18
N ARG A 36 5.18 2.35 15.46
CA ARG A 36 5.08 0.91 15.73
C ARG A 36 5.44 0.04 14.53
N ILE A 37 5.17 0.52 13.31
CA ILE A 37 5.49 -0.20 12.06
C ILE A 37 6.95 -0.65 12.03
N LYS A 38 7.89 0.19 12.51
CA LYS A 38 9.32 -0.16 12.54
C LYS A 38 9.57 -1.47 13.31
N GLY A 39 8.94 -1.64 14.48
CA GLY A 39 9.07 -2.86 15.27
C GLY A 39 8.41 -4.08 14.61
N LEU A 40 7.25 -3.86 13.98
CA LEU A 40 6.49 -4.91 13.29
C LEU A 40 7.14 -5.38 11.98
N LEU A 41 8.01 -4.56 11.37
CA LEU A 41 8.82 -4.96 10.21
C LEU A 41 10.02 -5.84 10.63
N VAL A 42 10.59 -5.59 11.81
CA VAL A 42 11.70 -6.39 12.36
C VAL A 42 11.20 -7.75 12.85
N GLU A 43 10.05 -7.77 13.54
CA GLU A 43 9.42 -8.99 14.06
C GLU A 43 7.97 -9.09 13.59
N PRO A 44 7.73 -9.64 12.38
CA PRO A 44 6.40 -9.75 11.81
C PRO A 44 5.52 -10.73 12.60
N ASP A 45 4.37 -10.24 13.06
CA ASP A 45 3.33 -11.03 13.71
C ASP A 45 1.95 -10.45 13.39
N LYS A 46 1.09 -11.25 12.76
CA LYS A 46 -0.24 -10.78 12.31
C LYS A 46 -1.14 -10.36 13.47
N ALA A 47 -1.11 -11.08 14.59
CA ALA A 47 -1.91 -10.73 15.75
C ALA A 47 -1.45 -9.38 16.30
N ARG A 48 -0.14 -9.17 16.43
CA ARG A 48 0.43 -7.87 16.85
C ARG A 48 0.06 -6.75 15.89
N VAL A 49 0.12 -6.99 14.58
CA VAL A 49 -0.29 -5.99 13.58
C VAL A 49 -1.73 -5.56 13.80
N THR A 50 -2.66 -6.51 13.96
CA THR A 50 -4.08 -6.18 14.21
C THR A 50 -4.31 -5.47 15.54
N ILE A 51 -3.57 -5.83 16.60
CA ILE A 51 -3.68 -5.20 17.93
C ILE A 51 -3.07 -3.79 17.93
N GLU A 52 -1.90 -3.63 17.32
CA GLU A 52 -1.10 -2.42 17.41
C GLU A 52 -1.50 -1.36 16.39
N LEU A 53 -1.89 -1.78 15.18
CA LEU A 53 -2.27 -0.89 14.07
C LEU A 53 -3.78 -0.86 13.82
N GLY A 54 -4.50 -1.94 14.15
CA GLY A 54 -5.92 -2.09 13.86
C GLY A 54 -6.19 -2.81 12.54
N ASN A 55 -7.43 -3.21 12.33
CA ASN A 55 -7.95 -3.71 11.06
C ASN A 55 -9.43 -3.34 10.89
N GLY A 56 -9.88 -2.27 11.55
CA GLY A 56 -11.26 -1.79 11.54
C GLY A 56 -11.53 -0.75 10.46
N ILE A 57 -12.79 -0.33 10.37
CA ILE A 57 -13.30 0.61 9.35
C ILE A 57 -12.77 2.03 9.52
N GLU A 58 -12.32 2.41 10.71
CA GLU A 58 -11.83 3.75 10.97
C GLU A 58 -10.49 3.98 10.27
N ALA A 59 -10.30 5.15 9.65
CA ALA A 59 -9.08 5.47 8.91
C ALA A 59 -7.80 5.28 9.76
N PHE A 60 -7.85 5.63 11.05
CA PHE A 60 -6.69 5.44 11.95
C PHE A 60 -6.42 3.96 12.28
N ASN A 61 -7.36 3.04 12.02
CA ASN A 61 -7.23 1.59 12.15
C ASN A 61 -6.93 0.87 10.83
N SER A 62 -7.21 1.49 9.68
CA SER A 62 -7.02 0.86 8.36
C SER A 62 -5.80 1.39 7.60
N VAL A 63 -5.55 2.71 7.63
CA VAL A 63 -4.44 3.34 6.89
C VAL A 63 -3.06 2.85 7.36
N PRO A 64 -2.73 2.82 8.68
CA PRO A 64 -1.42 2.33 9.12
C PRO A 64 -1.17 0.87 8.74
N THR A 65 -2.23 0.06 8.77
CA THR A 65 -2.19 -1.36 8.41
C THR A 65 -1.98 -1.57 6.91
N ALA A 66 -2.57 -0.72 6.07
CA ALA A 66 -2.31 -0.73 4.63
C ALA A 66 -0.86 -0.35 4.30
N ILE A 67 -0.32 0.68 4.97
CA ILE A 67 1.09 1.09 4.83
C ILE A 67 2.01 -0.03 5.27
N TYR A 68 1.75 -0.66 6.42
CA TYR A 68 2.54 -1.80 6.89
C TYR A 68 2.47 -2.98 5.91
N SER A 69 1.30 -3.31 5.38
CA SER A 69 1.12 -4.43 4.44
C SER A 69 1.93 -4.22 3.16
N PHE A 70 1.99 -2.99 2.65
CA PHE A 70 2.90 -2.62 1.56
C PHE A 70 4.36 -2.76 1.98
N LEU A 71 4.78 -2.15 3.08
CA LEU A 71 6.18 -2.17 3.50
C LEU A 71 6.67 -3.57 3.86
N ALA A 72 5.81 -4.45 4.35
CA ALA A 72 6.15 -5.85 4.64
C ALA A 72 6.38 -6.68 3.36
N GLN A 73 5.86 -6.23 2.22
CA GLN A 73 5.92 -6.92 0.92
C GLN A 73 6.25 -5.90 -0.21
N PRO A 74 7.35 -5.14 -0.11
CA PRO A 74 7.57 -3.94 -0.92
C PRO A 74 7.77 -4.27 -2.40
N ASP A 75 8.28 -5.48 -2.69
CA ASP A 75 8.65 -5.92 -4.03
C ASP A 75 7.56 -6.75 -4.73
N SER A 76 6.39 -6.93 -4.09
CA SER A 76 5.33 -7.76 -4.65
C SER A 76 3.93 -7.24 -4.35
N PHE A 77 3.29 -6.67 -5.38
CA PHE A 77 1.90 -6.23 -5.34
C PHE A 77 0.96 -7.33 -4.84
N THR A 78 1.11 -8.54 -5.39
CA THR A 78 0.25 -9.68 -5.03
C THR A 78 0.44 -10.06 -3.57
N GLN A 79 1.68 -10.15 -3.09
CA GLN A 79 1.93 -10.51 -1.70
C GLN A 79 1.45 -9.41 -0.75
N ALA A 80 1.62 -8.13 -1.08
CA ALA A 80 1.15 -7.02 -0.26
C ALA A 80 -0.38 -7.04 -0.08
N VAL A 81 -1.11 -7.18 -1.19
CA VAL A 81 -2.59 -7.23 -1.16
C VAL A 81 -3.09 -8.49 -0.46
N LEU A 82 -2.50 -9.67 -0.73
CA LEU A 82 -2.88 -10.90 -0.03
C LEU A 82 -2.56 -10.84 1.47
N TYR A 83 -1.45 -10.19 1.84
CA TYR A 83 -1.09 -9.98 3.24
C TYR A 83 -2.16 -9.13 3.93
N ALA A 84 -2.52 -7.98 3.34
CA ALA A 84 -3.58 -7.10 3.84
C ALA A 84 -4.91 -7.84 4.05
N ILE A 85 -5.36 -8.62 3.06
CA ILE A 85 -6.59 -9.41 3.16
C ILE A 85 -6.49 -10.45 4.28
N SER A 86 -5.32 -11.05 4.46
CA SER A 86 -5.10 -12.09 5.48
C SER A 86 -5.16 -11.58 6.93
N LEU A 87 -5.17 -10.26 7.16
CA LEU A 87 -5.33 -9.66 8.48
C LEU A 87 -6.80 -9.60 8.94
N GLY A 88 -7.75 -9.90 8.06
CA GLY A 88 -9.19 -9.83 8.36
C GLY A 88 -9.67 -8.42 8.69
N GLY A 89 -10.88 -8.30 9.25
CA GLY A 89 -11.51 -7.01 9.54
C GLY A 89 -12.03 -6.33 8.28
N ASP A 90 -11.73 -5.05 8.09
CA ASP A 90 -12.09 -4.26 6.91
C ASP A 90 -11.11 -4.53 5.74
N THR A 91 -11.15 -5.76 5.23
CA THR A 91 -10.23 -6.24 4.20
C THR A 91 -10.35 -5.48 2.89
N ASP A 92 -11.55 -5.00 2.55
CA ASP A 92 -11.81 -4.31 1.29
C ASP A 92 -11.11 -2.95 1.29
N THR A 93 -11.28 -2.16 2.36
CA THR A 93 -10.64 -0.85 2.48
C THR A 93 -9.12 -0.97 2.64
N ILE A 94 -8.64 -1.89 3.49
CA ILE A 94 -7.19 -2.08 3.72
C ILE A 94 -6.52 -2.61 2.46
N GLY A 95 -7.14 -3.59 1.79
CA GLY A 95 -6.66 -4.15 0.53
C GLY A 95 -6.60 -3.11 -0.58
N ALA A 96 -7.65 -2.28 -0.72
CA ALA A 96 -7.69 -1.20 -1.71
C ALA A 96 -6.57 -0.17 -1.49
N MET A 97 -6.38 0.29 -0.25
CA MET A 97 -5.29 1.23 0.07
C MET A 97 -3.90 0.60 -0.14
N THR A 98 -3.72 -0.67 0.26
CA THR A 98 -2.46 -1.39 0.06
C THR A 98 -2.14 -1.53 -1.43
N GLY A 99 -3.14 -1.89 -2.24
CA GLY A 99 -3.02 -1.97 -3.69
C GLY A 99 -2.73 -0.62 -4.33
N ALA A 100 -3.36 0.46 -3.88
CA ALA A 100 -3.09 1.81 -4.38
C ALA A 100 -1.63 2.22 -4.11
N ILE A 101 -1.13 2.01 -2.89
CA ILE A 101 0.25 2.33 -2.52
C ILE A 101 1.24 1.45 -3.32
N SER A 102 1.02 0.13 -3.32
CA SER A 102 1.90 -0.82 -3.99
C SER A 102 1.91 -0.64 -5.51
N GLY A 103 0.75 -0.44 -6.13
CA GLY A 103 0.62 -0.22 -7.56
C GLY A 103 1.23 1.12 -8.01
N ALA A 104 1.11 2.17 -7.19
CA ALA A 104 1.79 3.44 -7.46
C ALA A 104 3.31 3.32 -7.41
N TYR A 105 3.83 2.41 -6.56
CA TYR A 105 5.26 2.20 -6.39
C TYR A 105 5.85 1.22 -7.42
N LEU A 106 5.20 0.07 -7.65
CA LEU A 106 5.69 -0.99 -8.54
C LEU A 106 5.23 -0.84 -10.00
N GLY A 107 4.28 0.06 -10.27
CA GLY A 107 3.69 0.28 -11.58
C GLY A 107 2.64 -0.77 -11.97
N ILE A 108 1.89 -0.46 -13.02
CA ILE A 108 0.76 -1.26 -13.53
C ILE A 108 1.15 -2.69 -13.98
N GLU A 109 2.40 -2.86 -14.42
CA GLU A 109 2.92 -4.15 -14.89
C GLU A 109 3.11 -5.16 -13.74
N SER A 110 3.18 -4.69 -12.49
CA SER A 110 3.26 -5.56 -11.31
C SER A 110 1.92 -6.21 -10.94
N ILE A 111 0.80 -5.69 -11.48
CA ILE A 111 -0.54 -6.19 -11.19
C ILE A 111 -0.83 -7.40 -12.08
N PRO A 112 -1.20 -8.57 -11.50
CA PRO A 112 -1.50 -9.76 -12.29
C PRO A 112 -2.58 -9.51 -13.34
N ASN A 113 -2.34 -9.95 -14.58
CA ASN A 113 -3.30 -9.80 -15.68
C ASN A 113 -4.68 -10.42 -15.36
N ILE A 114 -4.70 -11.52 -14.61
CA ILE A 114 -5.95 -12.16 -14.15
C ILE A 114 -6.75 -11.22 -13.25
N TRP A 115 -6.09 -10.38 -12.45
CA TRP A 115 -6.77 -9.43 -11.56
C TRP A 115 -7.22 -8.20 -12.34
N LYS A 116 -6.39 -7.68 -13.25
CA LYS A 116 -6.78 -6.61 -14.18
C LYS A 116 -8.02 -7.00 -15.00
N GLY A 117 -8.05 -8.23 -15.53
CA GLY A 117 -9.17 -8.76 -16.30
C GLY A 117 -10.45 -9.00 -15.49
N LYS A 118 -10.37 -8.99 -14.15
CA LYS A 118 -11.53 -9.09 -13.24
C LYS A 118 -11.98 -7.74 -12.69
N LEU A 119 -11.26 -6.66 -13.01
CA LEU A 119 -11.58 -5.33 -12.52
C LEU A 119 -12.84 -4.81 -13.23
N GLU A 120 -13.89 -4.57 -12.46
CA GLU A 120 -15.08 -3.90 -12.98
C GLU A 120 -14.71 -2.50 -13.47
N ASN A 121 -15.16 -2.14 -14.68
CA ASN A 121 -14.84 -0.86 -15.32
C ASN A 121 -13.33 -0.60 -15.51
N GLY A 122 -12.50 -1.63 -15.67
CA GLY A 122 -11.04 -1.49 -15.81
C GLY A 122 -10.61 -0.47 -16.88
N PHE A 123 -11.22 -0.51 -18.07
CA PHE A 123 -10.94 0.48 -19.13
C PHE A 123 -11.22 1.92 -18.71
N TYR A 124 -12.30 2.16 -17.96
CA TYR A 124 -12.63 3.50 -17.45
C TYR A 124 -11.64 3.96 -16.37
N ILE A 125 -11.18 3.04 -15.52
CA ILE A 125 -10.18 3.33 -14.48
C ILE A 125 -8.83 3.68 -15.13
N GLU A 126 -8.43 2.95 -16.17
CA GLU A 126 -7.22 3.24 -16.95
C GLU A 126 -7.32 4.61 -17.63
N GLU A 127 -8.43 4.90 -18.31
CA GLU A 127 -8.67 6.21 -18.93
C GLU A 127 -8.65 7.34 -17.88
N LEU A 128 -9.27 7.13 -16.72
CA LEU A 128 -9.26 8.10 -15.63
C LEU A 128 -7.85 8.35 -15.09
N ALA A 129 -7.03 7.29 -14.97
CA ALA A 129 -5.65 7.41 -14.54
C ALA A 129 -4.81 8.21 -15.55
N GLU A 130 -4.96 7.96 -16.85
CA GLU A 130 -4.30 8.75 -17.92
C GLU A 130 -4.73 10.22 -17.88
N ARG A 131 -6.03 10.49 -17.71
CA ARG A 131 -6.56 11.85 -17.59
C ARG A 131 -6.00 12.57 -16.36
N LEU A 132 -5.98 11.93 -15.20
CA LEU A 132 -5.40 12.50 -13.98
C LEU A 132 -3.91 12.79 -14.12
N TRP A 133 -3.15 11.91 -14.78
CA TRP A 133 -1.74 12.14 -15.07
C TRP A 133 -1.53 13.36 -15.97
N SER A 134 -2.36 13.51 -17.01
CA SER A 134 -2.29 14.65 -17.92
C SER A 134 -2.58 16.00 -17.26
N LEU A 135 -3.36 16.03 -16.16
CA LEU A 135 -3.63 17.24 -15.37
C LEU A 135 -2.49 17.66 -14.43
N LYS A 136 -1.58 16.73 -14.10
CA LYS A 136 -0.39 17.00 -13.28
C LYS A 136 0.75 17.61 -14.10
N SER A 137 0.67 17.49 -15.43
CA SER A 137 1.66 17.96 -16.42
C SER A 137 1.35 19.38 -16.86
#